data_AF-A0A7V4L9U3-F1
#
_entry.id   AF-A0A7V4L9U3-F1
#
_cell.length_a   1.000
_cell.length_b   1.000
_cell.length_c   1.000
_cell.angle_alpha   90.00
_cell.angle_beta   90.00
_cell.angle_gamma   90.00
#
_symmetry.space_group_name_H-M   'P 1'
#
loop_
_entity.id
_entity.type
_entity.pdbx_description
1 polymer ?
#
loop_
_entity_poly.entity_id
_entity_poly.type
_entity_poly.pdbx_seq_one_letter_code
_entity_poly.pdbx_strand_id
1 'polypeptide(L)'
;MPRSHERQKKQGQRGDHDARARARATLLAQAIGLARDLVNTPANELGPAELEAAAAGVALEAGAAFSSIVGEALLEAGYPLIHAVGAASPRPPRLVELVWGEPDAPRLTLVGKGVCFDTG
;
A
#
# COMPACT_ATOMS: atom_id res chain seq x y z
N MET A 1 26.71 33.30 -30.84
CA MET A 1 26.06 32.06 -31.32
C MET A 1 26.32 30.96 -30.31
N PRO A 2 25.35 30.52 -29.49
CA PRO A 2 25.58 29.41 -28.57
C PRO A 2 25.75 28.12 -29.39
N ARG A 3 26.81 27.37 -29.08
CA ARG A 3 27.32 26.22 -29.85
C ARG A 3 26.33 25.04 -29.77
N SER A 4 26.15 24.34 -30.88
CA SER A 4 25.17 23.26 -31.11
C SER A 4 25.12 22.16 -30.03
N HIS A 5 26.24 21.95 -29.30
CA HIS A 5 26.33 21.02 -28.18
C HIS A 5 25.46 21.41 -26.96
N GLU A 6 25.20 22.69 -26.75
CA GLU A 6 24.41 23.19 -25.62
C GLU A 6 22.90 22.95 -25.83
N ARG A 7 22.43 23.02 -27.08
CA ARG A 7 21.04 22.70 -27.45
C ARG A 7 20.74 21.21 -27.31
N GLN A 8 21.67 20.33 -27.71
CA GLN A 8 21.51 18.88 -27.55
C GLN A 8 21.46 18.43 -26.09
N LYS A 9 22.30 18.98 -25.21
CA LYS A 9 22.25 18.70 -23.76
C LYS A 9 20.93 19.14 -23.12
N LYS A 10 20.43 20.32 -23.47
CA LYS A 10 19.16 20.85 -22.95
C LYS A 10 17.95 20.03 -23.41
N GLN A 11 18.00 19.50 -24.64
CA GLN A 11 16.94 18.66 -25.20
C GLN A 11 16.95 17.24 -24.61
N GLY A 12 18.12 16.67 -24.32
CA GLY A 12 18.26 15.39 -23.61
C GLY A 12 17.78 15.46 -22.15
N GLN A 13 18.11 16.53 -21.43
CA GLN A 13 17.64 16.72 -20.03
C GLN A 13 16.11 16.91 -19.94
N ARG A 14 15.50 17.57 -20.93
CA ARG A 14 14.04 17.74 -20.99
C ARG A 14 13.33 16.41 -21.28
N GLY A 15 13.89 15.57 -22.16
CA GLY A 15 13.36 14.23 -22.45
C GLY A 15 13.37 13.27 -21.26
N ASP A 16 14.44 13.29 -20.45
CA ASP A 16 14.55 12.48 -19.23
C ASP A 16 13.55 12.94 -18.14
N HIS A 17 13.42 14.26 -17.94
CA HIS A 17 12.43 14.82 -17.01
C HIS A 17 11.00 14.40 -17.38
N ASP A 18 10.63 14.49 -18.65
CA ASP A 18 9.30 14.11 -19.12
C ASP A 18 9.06 12.59 -18.99
N ALA A 19 10.10 11.76 -19.17
CA ALA A 19 10.02 10.31 -18.97
C ALA A 19 9.76 9.96 -17.50
N ARG A 20 10.52 10.56 -16.56
CA ARG A 20 10.32 10.37 -15.12
C ARG A 20 8.94 10.86 -14.66
N ALA A 21 8.50 12.01 -15.17
CA ALA A 21 7.18 12.55 -14.87
C ALA A 21 6.06 11.60 -15.33
N ARG A 22 6.16 11.06 -16.54
CA ARG A 22 5.21 10.05 -17.04
C ARG A 22 5.22 8.79 -16.20
N ALA A 23 6.40 8.23 -15.88
CA ALA A 23 6.52 7.04 -15.04
C ALA A 23 5.86 7.25 -13.67
N ARG A 24 6.09 8.42 -13.04
CA ARG A 24 5.45 8.78 -11.77
C ARG A 24 3.93 8.90 -11.90
N ALA A 25 3.43 9.53 -12.96
CA ALA A 25 2.00 9.67 -13.21
C ALA A 25 1.32 8.31 -13.40
N THR A 26 1.95 7.38 -14.13
CA THR A 26 1.45 6.01 -14.30
C THR A 26 1.38 5.27 -12.98
N LEU A 27 2.44 5.32 -12.16
CA LEU A 27 2.47 4.66 -10.85
C LEU A 27 1.38 5.20 -9.91
N LEU A 28 1.19 6.52 -9.87
CA LEU A 28 0.12 7.13 -9.08
C LEU A 28 -1.27 6.74 -9.59
N ALA A 29 -1.48 6.72 -10.90
CA ALA A 29 -2.76 6.32 -11.49
C ALA A 29 -3.10 4.85 -11.16
N GLN A 30 -2.11 3.96 -11.20
CA GLN A 30 -2.28 2.55 -10.83
C GLN A 30 -2.59 2.38 -9.34
N ALA A 31 -1.85 3.06 -8.46
CA ALA A 31 -2.09 3.01 -7.02
C ALA A 31 -3.48 3.56 -6.64
N ILE A 32 -3.91 4.67 -7.25
CA ILE A 32 -5.25 5.23 -7.07
C ILE A 32 -6.32 4.28 -7.61
N GLY A 33 -6.06 3.66 -8.76
CA GLY A 33 -6.93 2.65 -9.36
C GLY A 33 -7.15 1.47 -8.41
N LEU A 34 -6.07 0.85 -7.93
CA LEU A 34 -6.13 -0.24 -6.96
C LEU A 34 -6.91 0.15 -5.69
N ALA A 35 -6.60 1.30 -5.09
CA ALA A 35 -7.30 1.76 -3.90
C ALA A 35 -8.81 1.96 -4.16
N ARG A 36 -9.16 2.54 -5.32
CA ARG A 36 -10.56 2.70 -5.73
C ARG A 36 -11.25 1.35 -5.92
N ASP A 37 -10.60 0.40 -6.58
CA ASP A 37 -11.17 -0.91 -6.86
C ASP A 37 -11.42 -1.68 -5.56
N LEU A 38 -10.47 -1.66 -4.62
CA LEU A 38 -10.66 -2.22 -3.28
C LEU A 38 -11.85 -1.56 -2.55
N VAL A 39 -11.91 -0.23 -2.51
CA VAL A 39 -13.02 0.49 -1.85
C VAL A 39 -14.38 0.20 -2.48
N ASN A 40 -14.43 0.05 -3.81
CA ASN A 40 -15.67 -0.23 -4.55
C ASN A 40 -16.06 -1.71 -4.53
N THR A 41 -15.14 -2.62 -4.19
CA THR A 41 -15.45 -4.06 -4.12
C THR A 41 -16.40 -4.29 -2.95
N PRO A 42 -17.54 -4.95 -3.15
CA PRO A 42 -18.54 -5.08 -2.11
C PRO A 42 -18.05 -5.99 -0.99
N ALA A 43 -18.49 -5.73 0.25
CA ALA A 43 -17.96 -6.40 1.44
C ALA A 43 -18.21 -7.93 1.48
N ASN A 44 -19.17 -8.45 0.72
CA ASN A 44 -19.35 -9.90 0.58
C ASN A 44 -18.16 -10.55 -0.18
N GLU A 45 -17.49 -9.80 -1.05
CA GLU A 45 -16.32 -10.22 -1.83
C GLU A 45 -15.01 -9.76 -1.19
N LEU A 46 -14.95 -8.55 -0.62
CA LEU A 46 -13.76 -8.03 0.04
C LEU A 46 -13.88 -8.10 1.57
N GLY A 47 -13.39 -9.17 2.17
CA GLY A 47 -13.21 -9.29 3.61
C GLY A 47 -11.76 -9.02 4.05
N PRO A 48 -11.47 -9.19 5.36
CA PRO A 48 -10.13 -8.99 5.90
C PRO A 48 -9.06 -9.85 5.21
N ALA A 49 -9.40 -11.09 4.82
CA ALA A 49 -8.47 -12.01 4.15
C ALA A 49 -8.12 -11.54 2.73
N GLU A 50 -9.11 -11.04 2.00
CA GLU A 50 -8.93 -10.55 0.64
C GLU A 50 -8.18 -9.21 0.64
N LEU A 51 -8.44 -8.35 1.64
CA LEU A 51 -7.66 -7.12 1.83
C LEU A 51 -6.20 -7.43 2.18
N GLU A 52 -5.94 -8.43 3.03
CA GLU A 52 -4.58 -8.92 3.30
C GLU A 52 -3.89 -9.42 2.02
N ALA A 53 -4.59 -10.24 1.22
CA ALA A 53 -4.04 -10.75 -0.03
C ALA A 53 -3.69 -9.63 -1.03
N ALA A 54 -4.54 -8.60 -1.13
CA ALA A 54 -4.25 -7.42 -1.94
C ALA A 54 -3.00 -6.67 -1.43
N ALA A 55 -2.88 -6.50 -0.12
CA ALA A 55 -1.72 -5.86 0.50
C ALA A 55 -0.43 -6.68 0.31
N ALA A 56 -0.51 -8.02 0.36
CA ALA A 56 0.60 -8.91 0.05
C ALA A 56 1.07 -8.77 -1.40
N GLY A 57 0.13 -8.61 -2.34
CA GLY A 57 0.43 -8.31 -3.74
C GLY A 57 1.21 -7.01 -3.90
N VAL A 58 0.75 -5.93 -3.24
CA VAL A 58 1.47 -4.64 -3.22
C VAL A 58 2.87 -4.80 -2.63
N ALA A 59 3.00 -5.53 -1.53
CA ALA A 59 4.30 -5.77 -0.89
C ALA A 59 5.27 -6.47 -1.84
N LEU A 60 4.81 -7.52 -2.53
CA LEU A 60 5.60 -8.27 -3.49
C LEU A 60 6.05 -7.38 -4.66
N GLU A 61 5.14 -6.62 -5.27
CA GLU A 61 5.44 -5.74 -6.39
C GLU A 61 6.40 -4.60 -6.01
N ALA A 62 6.27 -4.08 -4.79
CA ALA A 62 7.06 -2.96 -4.29
C ALA A 62 8.32 -3.38 -3.50
N GLY A 63 8.59 -4.68 -3.36
CA GLY A 63 9.74 -5.20 -2.62
C GLY A 63 9.71 -4.90 -1.12
N ALA A 64 8.54 -4.85 -0.51
CA ALA A 64 8.36 -4.67 0.93
C ALA A 64 8.48 -6.00 1.68
N ALA A 65 8.99 -5.98 2.91
CA ALA A 65 8.75 -7.06 3.84
C ALA A 65 7.26 -7.03 4.26
N PHE A 66 6.64 -8.21 4.36
CA PHE A 66 5.21 -8.36 4.65
C PHE A 66 5.00 -9.28 5.84
N SER A 67 4.12 -8.87 6.76
CA SER A 67 3.65 -9.73 7.85
C SER A 67 2.17 -9.49 8.15
N SER A 68 1.50 -10.52 8.69
CA SER A 68 0.14 -10.43 9.17
C SER A 68 -0.03 -11.17 10.49
N ILE A 69 -0.79 -10.57 11.42
CA ILE A 69 -1.22 -11.20 12.67
C ILE A 69 -2.72 -11.40 12.59
N VAL A 70 -3.18 -12.64 12.82
CA VAL A 70 -4.55 -13.06 12.49
C VAL A 70 -5.27 -13.63 13.70
N GLY A 71 -6.53 -13.21 13.91
CA GLY A 71 -7.43 -13.79 14.90
C GLY A 71 -6.86 -13.73 16.32
N GLU A 72 -6.87 -14.84 17.04
CA GLU A 72 -6.43 -14.93 18.45
C GLU A 72 -4.97 -14.51 18.66
N ALA A 73 -4.11 -14.64 17.65
CA ALA A 73 -2.71 -14.19 17.73
C ALA A 73 -2.60 -12.68 17.99
N LEU A 74 -3.65 -11.90 17.67
CA LEU A 74 -3.73 -10.48 18.02
C LEU A 74 -3.72 -10.25 19.53
N LEU A 75 -4.32 -11.14 20.33
CA LEU A 75 -4.32 -11.02 21.79
C LEU A 75 -2.93 -11.24 22.36
N GLU A 76 -2.25 -12.28 21.89
CA GLU A 76 -0.88 -12.61 22.29
C GLU A 76 0.11 -11.51 21.90
N ALA A 77 -0.09 -10.90 20.73
CA ALA A 77 0.73 -9.81 20.23
C ALA A 77 0.37 -8.41 20.80
N GLY A 78 -0.62 -8.31 21.69
CA GLY A 78 -0.95 -7.04 22.36
C GLY A 78 -1.86 -6.09 21.55
N TYR A 79 -2.67 -6.63 20.64
CA TYR A 79 -3.66 -5.89 19.84
C TYR A 79 -5.13 -6.23 20.18
N PRO A 80 -5.56 -6.10 21.44
CA PRO A 80 -6.88 -6.55 21.88
C PRO A 80 -8.03 -5.77 21.26
N LEU A 81 -7.82 -4.50 20.88
CA LEU A 81 -8.88 -3.70 20.26
C LEU A 81 -9.15 -4.09 18.81
N ILE A 82 -8.12 -4.52 18.06
CA ILE A 82 -8.31 -5.04 16.70
C ILE A 82 -9.10 -6.35 16.76
N HIS A 83 -8.73 -7.22 17.71
CA HIS A 83 -9.44 -8.47 17.96
C HIS A 83 -10.91 -8.21 18.34
N ALA A 84 -11.15 -7.37 19.35
CA ALA A 84 -12.49 -7.13 19.89
C ALA A 84 -13.48 -6.62 18.84
N VAL A 85 -13.04 -5.71 17.94
CA VAL A 85 -13.89 -5.20 16.86
C VAL A 85 -14.19 -6.28 15.83
N GLY A 86 -13.21 -7.11 15.46
CA GLY A 86 -13.40 -8.16 14.46
C GLY A 86 -14.07 -9.44 14.99
N ALA A 87 -14.11 -9.64 16.31
CA ALA A 87 -14.63 -10.86 16.93
C ALA A 87 -16.14 -11.11 16.65
N ALA A 88 -16.89 -10.07 16.28
CA ALA A 88 -18.30 -10.18 15.90
C ALA A 88 -18.52 -10.75 14.48
N SER A 89 -17.45 -10.91 13.70
CA SER A 89 -17.50 -11.44 12.34
C SER A 89 -17.02 -12.90 12.29
N PRO A 90 -17.61 -13.75 11.44
CA PRO A 90 -17.04 -15.07 11.16
C PRO A 90 -15.71 -14.99 10.37
N ARG A 91 -15.36 -13.82 9.82
CA ARG A 91 -14.09 -13.59 9.11
C ARG A 91 -13.07 -13.02 10.11
N PRO A 92 -11.96 -13.74 10.41
CA PRO A 92 -11.04 -13.33 11.46
C PRO A 92 -10.41 -11.94 11.23
N PRO A 93 -10.26 -11.11 12.28
CA PRO A 93 -9.54 -9.84 12.20
C PRO A 93 -8.06 -10.05 11.91
N ARG A 94 -7.44 -9.04 11.30
CA ARG A 94 -6.05 -9.06 10.85
C ARG A 94 -5.38 -7.71 11.12
N LEU A 95 -4.11 -7.75 11.51
CA LEU A 95 -3.20 -6.61 11.45
C LEU A 95 -2.17 -6.91 10.36
N VAL A 96 -2.13 -6.07 9.33
CA VAL A 96 -1.24 -6.21 8.18
C VAL A 96 -0.16 -5.13 8.24
N GLU A 97 1.09 -5.53 8.04
CA GLU A 97 2.24 -4.63 8.06
C GLU A 97 3.11 -4.81 6.80
N LEU A 98 3.49 -3.68 6.21
CA LEU A 98 4.44 -3.60 5.10
C LEU A 98 5.61 -2.71 5.54
N VAL A 99 6.83 -3.20 5.41
CA VAL A 99 8.04 -2.51 5.87
C VAL A 99 9.05 -2.34 4.72
N TRP A 100 9.57 -1.13 4.60
CA TRP A 100 10.69 -0.77 3.71
C TRP A 100 11.79 -0.06 4.51
N GLY A 101 13.01 -0.13 3.99
CA GLY A 101 14.15 0.63 4.50
C GLY A 101 14.98 -0.12 5.54
N GLU A 102 16.05 0.53 5.98
CA GLU A 102 17.02 -0.02 6.93
C GLU A 102 16.57 0.22 8.38
N PRO A 103 16.95 -0.67 9.33
CA PRO A 103 16.55 -0.56 10.74
C PRO A 103 16.90 0.78 11.42
N ASP A 104 18.01 1.41 10.99
CA ASP A 104 18.54 2.65 11.56
C ASP A 104 18.07 3.92 10.82
N ALA A 105 17.23 3.78 9.78
CA ALA A 105 16.68 4.92 9.07
C ALA A 105 15.63 5.66 9.93
N PRO A 106 15.39 6.97 9.70
CA PRO A 106 14.28 7.68 10.32
C PRO A 106 12.95 6.98 10.07
N ARG A 107 12.20 6.72 11.14
CA ARG A 107 10.95 5.95 11.07
C ARG A 107 9.76 6.82 10.69
N LEU A 108 8.97 6.35 9.72
CA LEU A 108 7.66 6.88 9.37
C LEU A 108 6.69 5.70 9.26
N THR A 109 5.54 5.80 9.94
CA THR A 109 4.47 4.79 9.88
C THR A 109 3.22 5.44 9.32
N LEU A 110 2.63 4.81 8.31
CA LEU A 110 1.32 5.17 7.77
C LEU A 110 0.30 4.14 8.27
N VAL A 111 -0.78 4.60 8.90
CA VAL A 111 -1.80 3.71 9.48
C VAL A 111 -3.12 3.93 8.77
N GLY A 112 -3.73 2.86 8.26
CA GLY A 112 -5.04 2.88 7.59
C GLY A 112 -6.09 2.10 8.38
N LYS A 113 -7.32 2.64 8.46
CA LYS A 113 -8.49 1.89 8.96
C LYS A 113 -8.88 0.84 7.92
N GLY A 114 -8.85 -0.44 8.29
CA GLY A 114 -9.19 -1.58 7.42
C GLY A 114 -10.52 -2.26 7.75
N VAL A 115 -11.57 -1.48 8.04
CA VAL A 115 -12.91 -2.06 8.29
C VAL A 115 -13.62 -2.31 6.96
N CYS A 116 -13.71 -3.58 6.57
CA CYS A 116 -14.32 -4.01 5.31
C CYS A 116 -15.85 -3.78 5.27
N PHE A 117 -16.51 -3.81 6.42
CA PHE A 117 -17.94 -3.51 6.57
C PHE A 117 -18.22 -3.00 7.97
N ASP A 118 -19.08 -1.99 8.07
CA ASP A 118 -19.38 -1.28 9.31
C ASP A 118 -20.91 -1.20 9.46
N THR A 119 -21.48 -2.06 10.30
CA THR A 119 -22.92 -2.09 10.58
C THR A 119 -23.34 -1.04 11.62
N GLY A 120 -22.39 -0.39 12.29
CA GLY A 120 -22.60 0.41 13.50
C GLY A 120 -21.83 -0.11 14.70
#